data_AF-A0A816QM12-F1
#
_entry.id   AF-A0A816QM12-F1
#
_cell.length_a   1.000
_cell.length_b   1.000
_cell.length_c   1.000
_cell.angle_alpha   90.00
_cell.angle_beta   90.00
_cell.angle_gamma   90.00
#
_symmetry.space_group_name_H-M   'P 1'
#
loop_
_entity.id
_entity.type
_entity.pdbx_description
1 polymer ?
#
loop_
_entity_poly.entity_id
_entity_poly.type
_entity_poly.pdbx_seq_one_letter_code
_entity_poly.pdbx_strand_id
1 'polypeptide(L)'
;MWGKFGSVEAAKQVFEKISEQDHIGWTVMINSYGLNGMGDEAVKIFHQMPKESIDHLTYICVLNACSHSGLVDVARSIFNDIQTKTEIIYTTMIDCLSRAAAFEEAQKLIEQFERDHAPAVSIYTALLSGARNQKNSKLLQEVVDRMQKLFPNMKDSLLAASILLANVYASSDDIGKATDIKIELHKSGGKKQIGVTVTDIDGKLWKFRAHDRSHAESAEIHEQVDRMSKRIIEHGHKIIEHGHKYDASWIVRPIEPDETIETLLCGHSERLAMAAHFIHNRKPKRIQMTMNLRICGDCHEVTKLVALIYQCDIVVRDANHIHHFRLNGQCSCQDYF
;
A
#
# COMPACT_ATOMS: atom_id res chain seq x y z
N MET A 1 15.77 -12.49 4.35
CA MET A 1 15.41 -11.92 5.68
C MET A 1 15.56 -10.40 5.67
N TRP A 2 16.77 -9.88 5.45
CA TRP A 2 17.14 -8.45 5.48
C TRP A 2 16.30 -7.55 4.55
N GLY A 3 16.08 -7.96 3.31
CA GLY A 3 15.23 -7.24 2.35
C GLY A 3 13.77 -7.07 2.80
N LYS A 4 13.21 -8.07 3.49
CA LYS A 4 11.83 -8.04 4.03
C LYS A 4 11.66 -7.08 5.22
N PHE A 5 12.74 -6.52 5.74
CA PHE A 5 12.75 -5.55 6.84
C PHE A 5 13.34 -4.20 6.43
N GLY A 6 13.45 -3.92 5.13
CA GLY A 6 13.96 -2.64 4.64
C GLY A 6 15.48 -2.49 4.75
N SER A 7 16.24 -3.58 4.85
CA SER A 7 17.70 -3.57 4.76
C SER A 7 18.14 -4.21 3.44
N VAL A 8 17.89 -3.50 2.34
CA VAL A 8 18.23 -3.96 0.99
C VAL A 8 19.74 -4.02 0.79
N GLU A 9 20.48 -3.05 1.33
CA GLU A 9 21.94 -3.00 1.20
C GLU A 9 22.62 -4.23 1.80
N ALA A 10 22.17 -4.67 2.97
CA ALA A 10 22.73 -5.88 3.56
C ALA A 10 22.29 -7.15 2.83
N ALA A 11 21.07 -7.18 2.27
CA ALA A 11 20.65 -8.27 1.39
C ALA A 11 21.56 -8.35 0.15
N LYS A 12 21.87 -7.20 -0.46
CA LYS A 12 22.80 -7.07 -1.58
C LYS A 12 24.20 -7.56 -1.22
N GLN A 13 24.76 -7.13 -0.10
CA GLN A 13 26.09 -7.57 0.34
C GLN A 13 26.18 -9.08 0.55
N VAL A 14 25.12 -9.71 1.07
CA VAL A 14 25.06 -11.17 1.18
C VAL A 14 24.97 -11.81 -0.20
N PHE A 15 24.13 -11.25 -1.07
CA PHE A 15 23.98 -11.72 -2.45
C PHE A 15 25.31 -11.67 -3.23
N GLU A 16 26.06 -10.59 -3.13
CA GLU A 16 27.34 -10.42 -3.83
C GLU A 16 28.47 -11.31 -3.27
N LYS A 17 28.33 -11.81 -2.03
CA LYS A 17 29.34 -12.70 -1.40
C LYS A 17 29.20 -14.17 -1.78
N ILE A 18 28.07 -14.56 -2.37
CA ILE A 18 27.84 -15.95 -2.80
C ILE A 18 28.38 -16.08 -4.23
N SER A 19 29.34 -16.97 -4.44
CA SER A 19 30.08 -17.12 -5.70
C SER A 19 29.22 -17.61 -6.86
N GLU A 20 28.27 -18.49 -6.58
CA GLU A 20 27.31 -19.00 -7.56
C GLU A 20 25.90 -18.87 -6.98
N GLN A 21 25.12 -17.95 -7.53
CA GLN A 21 23.74 -17.74 -7.12
C GLN A 21 22.83 -18.76 -7.80
N ASP A 22 22.06 -19.48 -6.99
CA ASP A 22 20.99 -20.33 -7.50
C ASP A 22 19.77 -19.50 -7.89
N HIS A 23 18.80 -20.13 -8.56
CA HIS A 23 17.56 -19.46 -9.00
C HIS A 23 16.85 -18.73 -7.84
N ILE A 24 16.86 -19.32 -6.63
CA ILE A 24 16.21 -18.75 -5.44
C ILE A 24 16.89 -17.44 -5.03
N GLY A 25 18.22 -17.38 -5.03
CA GLY A 25 18.99 -16.19 -4.69
C GLY A 25 18.64 -15.00 -5.56
N TRP A 26 18.57 -15.21 -6.89
CA TRP A 26 18.16 -14.19 -7.86
C TRP A 26 16.74 -13.71 -7.61
N THR A 27 15.77 -14.63 -7.52
CA THR A 27 14.36 -14.31 -7.30
C THR A 27 14.16 -13.55 -5.98
N VAL A 28 14.85 -13.95 -4.91
CA VAL A 28 14.80 -13.28 -3.61
C VAL A 28 15.36 -11.86 -3.69
N MET A 29 16.43 -11.64 -4.45
CA MET A 29 17.01 -10.30 -4.62
C MET A 29 16.10 -9.39 -5.45
N ILE A 30 15.54 -9.89 -6.55
CA ILE A 30 14.54 -9.17 -7.38
C ILE A 30 13.34 -8.77 -6.51
N ASN A 31 12.79 -9.72 -5.76
CA ASN A 31 11.67 -9.48 -4.85
C ASN A 31 12.03 -8.48 -3.74
N SER A 32 13.26 -8.55 -3.21
CA SER A 32 13.75 -7.60 -2.21
C SER A 32 13.76 -6.17 -2.76
N TYR A 33 14.31 -5.96 -3.96
CA TYR A 33 14.29 -4.64 -4.59
C TYR A 33 12.85 -4.17 -4.87
N GLY A 34 11.99 -5.03 -5.42
CA GLY A 34 10.59 -4.71 -5.70
C GLY A 34 9.79 -4.31 -4.45
N LEU A 35 9.91 -5.06 -3.35
CA LEU A 35 9.24 -4.73 -2.08
C LEU A 35 9.68 -3.38 -1.50
N ASN A 36 10.86 -2.88 -1.87
CA ASN A 36 11.41 -1.63 -1.33
C ASN A 36 11.27 -0.44 -2.28
N GLY A 37 10.48 -0.58 -3.36
CA GLY A 37 10.26 0.48 -4.35
C GLY A 37 11.44 0.72 -5.29
N MET A 38 12.39 -0.21 -5.36
CA MET A 38 13.59 -0.10 -6.19
C MET A 38 13.43 -0.89 -7.50
N GLY A 39 12.40 -0.57 -8.29
CA GLY A 39 12.01 -1.32 -9.48
C GLY A 39 13.11 -1.40 -10.54
N ASP A 40 13.83 -0.30 -10.81
CA ASP A 40 14.94 -0.29 -11.77
C ASP A 40 16.04 -1.30 -11.39
N GLU A 41 16.30 -1.43 -10.09
CA GLU A 41 17.33 -2.33 -9.57
C GLU A 41 16.85 -3.78 -9.65
N ALA A 42 15.57 -4.04 -9.40
CA ALA A 42 14.96 -5.34 -9.61
C ALA A 42 15.08 -5.78 -11.08
N VAL A 43 14.81 -4.88 -12.03
CA VAL A 43 14.92 -5.13 -13.47
C VAL A 43 16.38 -5.37 -13.89
N LYS A 44 17.33 -4.61 -13.33
CA LYS A 44 18.77 -4.84 -13.60
C LYS A 44 19.21 -6.23 -13.15
N ILE A 45 18.81 -6.66 -11.95
CA ILE A 45 19.12 -8.01 -11.45
C ILE A 45 18.43 -9.08 -12.30
N PHE A 46 17.17 -8.87 -12.69
CA PHE A 46 16.46 -9.80 -13.57
C PHE A 46 17.19 -10.02 -14.89
N HIS A 47 17.69 -8.96 -15.54
CA HIS A 47 18.44 -9.09 -16.80
C HIS A 47 19.84 -9.73 -16.65
N GLN A 48 20.38 -9.79 -15.43
CA GLN A 48 21.64 -10.50 -15.16
C GLN A 48 21.43 -12.00 -14.90
N MET A 49 20.20 -12.42 -14.61
CA MET A 49 19.86 -13.80 -14.32
C MET A 49 19.96 -14.68 -15.58
N PRO A 50 20.57 -15.88 -15.51
CA PRO A 50 20.58 -16.83 -16.62
C PRO A 50 19.16 -17.19 -17.05
N LYS A 51 18.87 -17.16 -18.37
CA LYS A 51 17.52 -17.36 -18.90
C LYS A 51 16.92 -18.71 -18.50
N GLU A 52 17.75 -19.74 -18.40
CA GLU A 52 17.37 -21.10 -18.04
C GLU A 52 16.96 -21.23 -16.56
N SER A 53 17.33 -20.25 -15.73
CA SER A 53 16.98 -20.21 -14.31
C SER A 53 15.66 -19.47 -14.04
N ILE A 54 15.11 -18.76 -15.03
CA ILE A 54 13.91 -17.94 -14.86
C ILE A 54 12.67 -18.83 -14.79
N ASP A 55 11.96 -18.75 -13.68
CA ASP A 55 10.68 -19.44 -13.45
C ASP A 55 9.50 -18.45 -13.36
N HIS A 56 8.28 -18.98 -13.21
CA HIS A 56 7.09 -18.14 -13.07
C HIS A 56 7.17 -17.21 -11.86
N LEU A 57 7.78 -17.64 -10.75
CA LEU A 57 7.92 -16.80 -9.56
C LEU A 57 8.81 -15.59 -9.83
N THR A 58 9.89 -15.77 -10.56
CA THR A 58 10.80 -14.70 -10.99
C THR A 58 10.07 -13.67 -11.83
N TYR A 59 9.26 -14.10 -12.80
CA TYR A 59 8.42 -13.19 -13.60
C TYR A 59 7.43 -12.42 -12.73
N ILE A 60 6.76 -13.08 -11.78
CA ILE A 60 5.84 -12.41 -10.84
C ILE A 60 6.57 -11.36 -10.02
N CYS A 61 7.77 -11.67 -9.50
CA CYS A 61 8.56 -10.74 -8.70
C CYS A 61 9.01 -9.51 -9.49
N VAL A 62 9.51 -9.68 -10.72
CA VAL A 62 9.95 -8.53 -11.54
C VAL A 62 8.75 -7.71 -12.04
N LEU A 63 7.63 -8.34 -12.43
CA LEU A 63 6.43 -7.63 -12.85
C LEU A 63 5.79 -6.85 -11.69
N ASN A 64 5.78 -7.40 -10.47
CA ASN A 64 5.35 -6.67 -9.28
C ASN A 64 6.27 -5.47 -9.01
N ALA A 65 7.59 -5.64 -9.16
CA ALA A 65 8.53 -4.53 -9.01
C ALA A 65 8.26 -3.41 -10.04
N CYS A 66 8.00 -3.77 -11.30
CA CYS A 66 7.60 -2.80 -12.32
C CYS A 66 6.26 -2.13 -12.01
N SER A 67 5.25 -2.90 -11.59
CA SER A 67 3.94 -2.38 -11.16
C SER A 67 4.07 -1.38 -10.02
N HIS A 68 5.02 -1.60 -9.11
CA HIS A 68 5.22 -0.79 -7.93
C HIS A 68 6.09 0.45 -8.16
N SER A 69 6.82 0.50 -9.28
CA SER A 69 7.71 1.61 -9.65
C SER A 69 7.29 2.33 -10.93
N GLY A 70 6.12 2.02 -11.50
CA GLY A 70 5.60 2.69 -12.69
C GLY A 70 6.34 2.34 -13.99
N LEU A 71 7.07 1.22 -14.02
CA LEU A 71 7.87 0.77 -15.17
C LEU A 71 7.01 -0.04 -16.16
N VAL A 72 5.93 0.58 -16.64
CA VAL A 72 4.87 -0.10 -17.41
C VAL A 72 5.38 -0.66 -18.73
N ASP A 73 6.21 0.08 -19.45
CA ASP A 73 6.75 -0.38 -20.73
C ASP A 73 7.69 -1.58 -20.57
N VAL A 74 8.48 -1.59 -19.48
CA VAL A 74 9.32 -2.74 -19.12
C VAL A 74 8.45 -3.94 -18.76
N ALA A 75 7.39 -3.73 -17.97
CA ALA A 75 6.42 -4.78 -17.63
C ALA A 75 5.77 -5.38 -18.89
N ARG A 76 5.37 -4.55 -19.87
CA ARG A 76 4.83 -5.01 -21.15
C ARG A 76 5.81 -5.89 -21.90
N SER A 77 7.07 -5.46 -22.02
CA SER A 77 8.12 -6.24 -22.68
C SER A 77 8.29 -7.60 -22.03
N ILE A 78 8.49 -7.63 -20.70
CA ILE A 78 8.66 -8.87 -19.95
C ILE A 78 7.42 -9.76 -20.08
N PHE A 79 6.23 -9.20 -19.94
CA PHE A 79 4.97 -9.93 -20.05
C PHE A 79 4.83 -10.60 -21.43
N ASN A 80 5.17 -9.90 -22.50
CA ASN A 80 5.08 -10.44 -23.86
C ASN A 80 6.06 -11.60 -24.09
N ASP A 81 7.24 -11.57 -23.46
CA ASP A 81 8.26 -12.62 -23.59
C ASP A 81 7.88 -13.94 -22.87
N ILE A 82 6.94 -13.89 -21.91
CA ILE A 82 6.49 -15.07 -21.16
C ILE A 82 5.68 -16.01 -22.07
N GLN A 83 6.19 -17.21 -22.31
CA GLN A 83 5.54 -18.23 -23.15
C GLN A 83 4.22 -18.74 -22.54
N THR A 84 4.24 -19.11 -21.26
CA THR A 84 3.06 -19.63 -20.55
C THR A 84 2.71 -18.70 -19.41
N LYS A 85 1.59 -17.98 -19.54
CA LYS A 85 1.14 -16.99 -18.57
C LYS A 85 0.12 -17.63 -17.63
N THR A 86 0.39 -17.57 -16.33
CA THR A 86 -0.53 -18.03 -15.29
C THR A 86 -1.52 -16.91 -14.93
N GLU A 87 -2.61 -17.24 -14.23
CA GLU A 87 -3.54 -16.24 -13.68
C GLU A 87 -2.82 -15.15 -12.88
N ILE A 88 -1.81 -15.51 -12.08
CA ILE A 88 -1.06 -14.55 -11.26
C ILE A 88 -0.28 -13.57 -12.14
N ILE A 89 0.34 -14.05 -13.23
CA ILE A 89 1.06 -13.19 -14.19
C ILE A 89 0.09 -12.21 -14.87
N TYR A 90 -1.10 -12.67 -15.28
CA TYR A 90 -2.16 -11.79 -15.77
C TYR A 90 -2.59 -10.77 -14.72
N THR A 91 -2.85 -11.22 -13.49
CA THR A 91 -3.26 -10.35 -12.37
C THR A 91 -2.24 -9.25 -12.10
N THR A 92 -0.95 -9.59 -12.05
CA THR A 92 0.12 -8.61 -11.83
C THR A 92 0.24 -7.61 -12.98
N MET A 93 0.11 -8.06 -14.24
CA MET A 93 0.14 -7.14 -15.38
C MET A 93 -1.07 -6.19 -15.39
N ILE A 94 -2.25 -6.69 -15.02
CA ILE A 94 -3.47 -5.89 -14.90
C ILE A 94 -3.35 -4.87 -13.76
N ASP A 95 -2.75 -5.23 -12.63
CA ASP A 95 -2.42 -4.29 -11.55
C ASP A 95 -1.50 -3.17 -12.06
N CYS A 96 -0.44 -3.54 -12.81
CA CYS A 96 0.48 -2.57 -13.41
C CYS A 96 -0.22 -1.59 -14.37
N LEU A 97 -1.05 -2.11 -15.28
CA LEU A 97 -1.82 -1.30 -16.23
C LEU A 97 -2.84 -0.40 -15.51
N SER A 98 -3.54 -0.95 -14.51
CA SER A 98 -4.52 -0.21 -13.72
C SER A 98 -3.88 0.97 -13.00
N ARG A 99 -2.73 0.76 -12.33
CA ARG A 99 -1.99 1.83 -11.64
C ARG A 99 -1.46 2.89 -12.60
N ALA A 100 -1.19 2.50 -13.85
CA ALA A 100 -0.79 3.39 -14.94
C ALA A 100 -1.96 4.07 -15.66
N ALA A 101 -3.19 3.87 -15.21
CA ALA A 101 -4.42 4.34 -15.87
C ALA A 101 -4.64 3.80 -17.30
N ALA A 102 -3.96 2.72 -17.69
CA ALA A 102 -4.12 2.05 -18.98
C ALA A 102 -5.32 1.08 -18.95
N PHE A 103 -6.51 1.56 -18.56
CA PHE A 103 -7.67 0.73 -18.27
C PHE A 103 -8.22 -0.03 -19.48
N GLU A 104 -8.17 0.57 -20.67
CA GLU A 104 -8.59 -0.11 -21.91
C GLU A 104 -7.72 -1.32 -22.22
N GLU A 105 -6.41 -1.21 -22.00
CA GLU A 105 -5.47 -2.32 -22.18
C GLU A 105 -5.69 -3.39 -21.11
N ALA A 106 -5.90 -2.98 -19.86
CA ALA A 106 -6.24 -3.89 -18.78
C ALA A 106 -7.52 -4.68 -19.08
N GLN A 107 -8.58 -4.04 -19.60
CA GLN A 107 -9.82 -4.70 -19.99
C GLN A 107 -9.61 -5.71 -21.13
N LYS A 108 -8.85 -5.35 -22.17
CA LYS A 108 -8.49 -6.28 -23.25
C LYS A 108 -7.75 -7.51 -22.71
N LEU A 109 -6.90 -7.31 -21.71
CA LEU A 109 -6.13 -8.39 -21.10
C LEU A 109 -7.02 -9.32 -20.24
N ILE A 110 -8.05 -8.78 -19.57
CA ILE A 110 -9.11 -9.56 -18.92
C ILE A 110 -9.86 -10.40 -19.95
N GLU A 111 -10.30 -9.79 -21.06
CA GLU A 111 -11.00 -10.50 -22.13
C GLU A 111 -10.14 -11.60 -22.74
N GLN A 112 -8.85 -11.36 -22.91
CA GLN A 112 -7.91 -12.39 -23.37
C GLN A 112 -7.82 -13.55 -22.37
N PHE A 113 -7.68 -13.26 -21.08
CA PHE A 113 -7.63 -14.29 -20.04
C PHE A 113 -8.91 -15.15 -20.01
N GLU A 114 -10.08 -14.49 -20.07
CA GLU A 114 -11.40 -15.12 -19.97
C GLU A 114 -11.82 -15.92 -21.22
N ARG A 115 -11.08 -15.84 -22.33
CA ARG A 115 -11.30 -16.73 -23.49
C ARG A 115 -10.92 -18.17 -23.17
N ASP A 116 -9.86 -18.35 -22.39
CA ASP A 116 -9.24 -19.66 -22.16
C ASP A 116 -9.35 -20.11 -20.69
N HIS A 117 -9.76 -19.21 -19.78
CA HIS A 117 -9.81 -19.46 -18.34
C HIS A 117 -11.11 -18.94 -17.71
N ALA A 118 -11.51 -19.52 -16.58
CA ALA A 118 -12.62 -19.00 -15.80
C ALA A 118 -12.26 -17.61 -15.22
N PRO A 119 -13.22 -16.67 -15.15
CA PRO A 119 -13.01 -15.38 -14.47
C PRO A 119 -12.45 -15.55 -13.06
N ALA A 120 -11.48 -14.71 -12.70
CA ALA A 120 -10.83 -14.76 -11.39
C ALA A 120 -11.04 -13.47 -10.60
N VAL A 121 -11.40 -13.58 -9.32
CA VAL A 121 -11.63 -12.43 -8.42
C VAL A 121 -10.38 -11.57 -8.26
N SER A 122 -9.21 -12.20 -8.26
CA SER A 122 -7.88 -11.59 -8.19
C SER A 122 -7.67 -10.53 -9.28
N ILE A 123 -8.06 -10.83 -10.51
CA ILE A 123 -7.96 -9.96 -11.69
C ILE A 123 -8.81 -8.69 -11.54
N TYR A 124 -10.07 -8.83 -11.11
CA TYR A 124 -10.94 -7.66 -10.90
C TYR A 124 -10.49 -6.82 -9.70
N THR A 125 -9.96 -7.46 -8.66
CA THR A 125 -9.36 -6.77 -7.51
C THR A 125 -8.13 -5.96 -7.93
N ALA A 126 -7.29 -6.50 -8.83
CA ALA A 126 -6.15 -5.80 -9.42
C ALA A 126 -6.60 -4.63 -10.31
N LEU A 127 -7.70 -4.75 -11.05
CA LEU A 127 -8.24 -3.63 -11.80
C LEU A 127 -8.74 -2.50 -10.88
N LEU A 128 -9.34 -2.82 -9.73
CA LEU A 128 -9.82 -1.83 -8.76
C LEU A 128 -8.69 -1.07 -8.05
N SER A 129 -7.52 -1.69 -7.85
CA SER A 129 -6.42 -1.10 -7.07
C SER A 129 -5.93 0.22 -7.67
N GLY A 130 -5.73 0.28 -9.00
CA GLY A 130 -5.29 1.49 -9.70
C GLY A 130 -6.42 2.46 -10.04
N ALA A 131 -7.65 1.99 -10.19
CA ALA A 131 -8.81 2.84 -10.42
C ALA A 131 -9.10 3.77 -9.23
N ARG A 132 -8.78 3.34 -8.00
CA ARG A 132 -8.79 4.18 -6.79
C ARG A 132 -7.97 5.45 -6.96
N ASN A 133 -6.77 5.34 -7.52
CA ASN A 133 -5.82 6.45 -7.61
C ASN A 133 -6.25 7.50 -8.67
N GLN A 134 -7.12 7.12 -9.60
CA GLN A 134 -7.56 7.96 -10.72
C GLN A 134 -8.99 8.51 -10.57
N LYS A 135 -9.64 8.28 -9.40
CA LYS A 135 -10.99 8.77 -9.10
C LYS A 135 -12.06 8.39 -10.15
N ASN A 136 -11.86 7.31 -10.91
CA ASN A 136 -12.73 6.90 -12.02
C ASN A 136 -13.96 6.12 -11.51
N SER A 137 -14.92 6.83 -10.91
CA SER A 137 -16.11 6.24 -10.27
C SER A 137 -16.94 5.36 -11.22
N LYS A 138 -17.04 5.72 -12.51
CA LYS A 138 -17.76 4.94 -13.51
C LYS A 138 -17.14 3.56 -13.70
N LEU A 139 -15.82 3.48 -13.92
CA LEU A 139 -15.14 2.21 -14.10
C LEU A 139 -15.24 1.35 -12.82
N LEU A 140 -15.05 1.92 -11.62
CA LEU A 140 -15.19 1.14 -10.39
C LEU A 140 -16.60 0.56 -10.25
N GLN A 141 -17.64 1.34 -10.56
CA GLN A 141 -19.02 0.84 -10.51
C GLN A 141 -19.22 -0.34 -11.47
N GLU A 142 -18.77 -0.21 -12.72
CA GLU A 142 -18.87 -1.29 -13.72
C GLU A 142 -18.14 -2.56 -13.27
N VAL A 143 -16.96 -2.42 -12.64
CA VAL A 143 -16.19 -3.54 -12.10
C VAL A 143 -16.89 -4.18 -10.90
N VAL A 144 -17.41 -3.38 -9.96
CA VAL A 144 -18.16 -3.89 -8.80
C VAL A 144 -19.41 -4.64 -9.25
N ASP A 145 -20.19 -4.09 -10.18
CA ASP A 145 -21.39 -4.71 -10.73
C ASP A 145 -21.06 -6.04 -11.42
N ARG A 146 -19.94 -6.09 -12.16
CA ARG A 146 -19.45 -7.32 -12.80
C ARG A 146 -18.99 -8.35 -11.77
N MET A 147 -18.28 -7.94 -10.72
CA MET A 147 -17.88 -8.82 -9.63
C MET A 147 -19.09 -9.41 -8.89
N GLN A 148 -20.13 -8.61 -8.64
CA GLN A 148 -21.36 -9.11 -8.00
C GLN A 148 -22.05 -10.19 -8.84
N LYS A 149 -22.08 -10.01 -10.17
CA LYS A 149 -22.66 -10.98 -11.11
C LYS A 149 -21.85 -12.27 -11.20
N LEU A 150 -20.53 -12.16 -11.31
CA LEU A 150 -19.64 -13.32 -11.51
C LEU A 150 -19.31 -14.06 -10.22
N PHE A 151 -19.25 -13.34 -9.08
CA PHE A 151 -18.78 -13.87 -7.81
C PHE A 151 -19.74 -13.57 -6.65
N PRO A 152 -21.05 -13.89 -6.75
CA PRO A 152 -22.04 -13.53 -5.74
C PRO A 152 -21.77 -14.09 -4.34
N ASN A 153 -20.96 -15.14 -4.25
CA ASN A 153 -20.60 -15.81 -3.00
C ASN A 153 -19.32 -15.25 -2.34
N MET A 154 -18.57 -14.37 -3.02
CA MET A 154 -17.28 -13.84 -2.55
C MET A 154 -17.47 -12.57 -1.70
N LYS A 155 -18.17 -12.72 -0.58
CA LYS A 155 -18.60 -11.60 0.28
C LYS A 155 -17.46 -10.67 0.70
N ASP A 156 -16.31 -11.21 1.08
CA ASP A 156 -15.18 -10.41 1.55
C ASP A 156 -14.53 -9.58 0.44
N SER A 157 -14.40 -10.15 -0.76
CA SER A 157 -13.88 -9.44 -1.95
C SER A 157 -14.85 -8.37 -2.43
N LEU A 158 -16.16 -8.66 -2.42
CA LEU A 158 -17.21 -7.69 -2.75
C LEU A 158 -17.26 -6.55 -1.73
N LEU A 159 -17.12 -6.86 -0.43
CA LEU A 159 -17.00 -5.86 0.63
C LEU A 159 -15.79 -4.95 0.39
N ALA A 160 -14.62 -5.51 0.10
CA ALA A 160 -13.42 -4.73 -0.19
C ALA A 160 -13.61 -3.83 -1.43
N ALA A 161 -14.22 -4.35 -2.49
CA ALA A 161 -14.52 -3.61 -3.71
C ALA A 161 -15.51 -2.44 -3.47
N SER A 162 -16.58 -2.68 -2.71
CA SER A 162 -17.54 -1.63 -2.33
C SER A 162 -16.93 -0.54 -1.44
N ILE A 163 -16.00 -0.90 -0.54
CA ILE A 163 -15.25 0.09 0.25
C ILE A 163 -14.42 0.99 -0.68
N LEU A 164 -13.72 0.41 -1.66
CA LEU A 164 -12.94 1.19 -2.64
C LEU A 164 -13.83 2.13 -3.46
N LEU A 165 -14.98 1.65 -3.92
CA LEU A 165 -15.96 2.46 -4.64
C LEU A 165 -16.50 3.63 -3.79
N ALA A 166 -16.84 3.38 -2.52
CA ALA A 166 -17.28 4.43 -1.60
C ALA A 166 -16.20 5.49 -1.35
N ASN A 167 -14.93 5.07 -1.22
CA ASN A 167 -13.81 5.99 -1.04
C ASN A 167 -13.60 6.86 -2.29
N VAL A 168 -13.71 6.29 -3.48
CA VAL A 168 -13.62 7.06 -4.74
C VAL A 168 -14.75 8.07 -4.84
N TYR A 169 -16.01 7.68 -4.60
CA TYR A 169 -17.13 8.63 -4.60
C TYR A 169 -16.93 9.76 -3.59
N ALA A 170 -16.45 9.46 -2.39
CA ALA A 170 -16.13 10.48 -1.39
C ALA A 170 -15.04 11.46 -1.85
N SER A 171 -14.05 10.96 -2.61
CA SER A 171 -12.95 11.79 -3.14
C SER A 171 -13.32 12.59 -4.40
N SER A 172 -14.44 12.25 -5.05
CA SER A 172 -14.96 12.88 -6.27
C SER A 172 -16.20 13.77 -5.98
N ASP A 173 -16.37 14.21 -4.74
CA ASP A 173 -17.46 15.04 -4.24
C ASP A 173 -18.89 14.44 -4.38
N ASP A 174 -19.03 13.14 -4.67
CA ASP A 174 -20.32 12.43 -4.66
C ASP A 174 -20.57 11.79 -3.28
N ILE A 175 -20.70 12.65 -2.27
CA ILE A 175 -20.81 12.27 -0.87
C ILE A 175 -22.07 11.43 -0.60
N GLY A 176 -23.15 11.65 -1.37
CA GLY A 176 -24.40 10.90 -1.26
C GLY A 176 -24.20 9.41 -1.52
N LYS A 177 -23.68 9.05 -2.71
CA LYS A 177 -23.41 7.65 -3.05
C LYS A 177 -22.39 7.00 -2.13
N ALA A 178 -21.35 7.74 -1.73
CA ALA A 178 -20.37 7.25 -0.76
C ALA A 178 -21.03 6.88 0.57
N THR A 179 -21.97 7.70 1.04
CA THR A 179 -22.70 7.48 2.29
C THR A 179 -23.65 6.30 2.17
N ASP A 180 -24.39 6.19 1.07
CA ASP A 180 -25.32 5.08 0.83
C ASP A 180 -24.62 3.73 0.85
N ILE A 181 -23.48 3.61 0.14
CA ILE A 181 -22.67 2.39 0.15
C ILE A 181 -22.16 2.09 1.57
N LYS A 182 -21.62 3.09 2.29
CA LYS A 182 -21.11 2.89 3.66
C LYS A 182 -22.22 2.42 4.62
N ILE A 183 -23.44 2.92 4.48
CA ILE A 183 -24.61 2.48 5.26
C ILE A 183 -24.95 1.02 4.96
N GLU A 184 -24.99 0.64 3.68
CA GLU A 184 -25.26 -0.73 3.25
C GLU A 184 -24.21 -1.70 3.80
N LEU A 185 -22.93 -1.33 3.67
CA LEU A 185 -21.81 -2.11 4.19
C LEU A 185 -21.91 -2.29 5.70
N HIS A 186 -22.23 -1.23 6.45
CA HIS A 186 -22.43 -1.31 7.89
C HIS A 186 -23.56 -2.27 8.27
N LYS A 187 -24.68 -2.25 7.53
CA LYS A 187 -25.84 -3.14 7.75
C LYS A 187 -25.55 -4.60 7.43
N SER A 188 -24.72 -4.86 6.42
CA SER A 188 -24.39 -6.23 5.96
C SER A 188 -23.59 -7.07 6.96
N GLY A 189 -23.08 -6.47 8.05
CA GLY A 189 -22.38 -7.19 9.12
C GLY A 189 -21.02 -7.75 8.71
N GLY A 190 -20.45 -7.29 7.59
CA GLY A 190 -19.14 -7.71 7.11
C GLY A 190 -18.05 -7.49 8.16
N LYS A 191 -17.28 -8.54 8.49
CA LYS A 191 -16.16 -8.43 9.44
C LYS A 191 -14.96 -7.81 8.74
N LYS A 192 -14.79 -6.49 8.87
CA LYS A 192 -13.59 -5.80 8.40
C LYS A 192 -12.35 -6.33 9.13
N GLN A 193 -11.28 -6.63 8.40
CA GLN A 193 -9.99 -6.92 9.01
C GLN A 193 -9.51 -5.70 9.81
N ILE A 194 -9.19 -5.90 11.08
CA ILE A 194 -8.72 -4.83 11.96
C ILE A 194 -7.27 -4.49 11.61
N GLY A 195 -7.00 -3.20 11.36
CA GLY A 195 -5.66 -2.67 11.18
C GLY A 195 -4.87 -2.70 12.48
N VAL A 196 -3.65 -3.19 12.39
CA VAL A 196 -2.70 -3.34 13.49
C VAL A 196 -1.35 -2.84 13.02
N THR A 197 -0.77 -1.92 13.78
CA THR A 197 0.64 -1.53 13.64
C THR A 197 1.45 -2.10 14.80
N VAL A 198 2.58 -2.71 14.48
CA VAL A 198 3.54 -3.27 15.43
C VAL A 198 4.88 -2.55 15.27
N THR A 199 5.51 -2.20 16.38
CA THR A 199 6.82 -1.55 16.39
C THR A 199 7.66 -2.00 17.58
N ASP A 200 8.98 -1.91 17.46
CA ASP A 200 9.91 -2.15 18.56
C ASP A 200 10.31 -0.80 19.18
N ILE A 201 10.14 -0.68 20.50
CA ILE A 201 10.63 0.46 21.28
C ILE A 201 11.43 -0.13 22.44
N ASP A 202 12.72 0.19 22.49
CA ASP A 202 13.66 -0.27 23.52
C ASP A 202 13.67 -1.80 23.73
N GLY A 203 13.58 -2.57 22.64
CA GLY A 203 13.60 -4.03 22.65
C GLY A 203 12.28 -4.68 23.07
N LYS A 204 11.20 -3.91 23.17
CA LYS A 204 9.85 -4.39 23.45
C LYS A 204 8.96 -4.19 22.25
N LEU A 205 8.13 -5.20 21.96
CA LEU A 205 7.14 -5.12 20.89
C LEU A 205 5.87 -4.41 21.40
N TRP A 206 5.55 -3.29 20.76
CA TRP A 206 4.34 -2.52 20.96
C TRP A 206 3.37 -2.79 19.82
N LYS A 207 2.08 -2.91 20.16
CA LYS A 207 1.00 -3.20 19.22
C LYS A 207 -0.10 -2.18 19.39
N PHE A 208 -0.49 -1.55 18.29
CA PHE A 208 -1.53 -0.53 18.24
C PHE A 208 -2.65 -0.94 17.29
N ARG A 209 -3.88 -0.69 17.70
CA ARG A 209 -5.08 -0.67 16.84
C ARG A 209 -5.53 0.78 16.60
N ALA A 210 -6.49 0.98 15.71
CA ALA A 210 -7.13 2.29 15.60
C ALA A 210 -7.82 2.65 16.93
N HIS A 211 -7.59 3.88 17.40
CA HIS A 211 -8.06 4.44 18.67
C HIS A 211 -7.67 3.62 19.91
N ASP A 212 -6.53 2.93 19.86
CA ASP A 212 -6.08 2.09 20.97
C ASP A 212 -5.86 2.91 22.25
N ARG A 213 -6.37 2.37 23.36
CA ARG A 213 -6.20 2.89 24.72
C ARG A 213 -5.74 1.81 25.72
N SER A 214 -5.24 0.68 25.23
CA SER A 214 -4.86 -0.47 26.05
C SER A 214 -3.49 -0.34 26.73
N HIS A 215 -2.67 0.64 26.33
CA HIS A 215 -1.35 0.90 26.92
C HIS A 215 -1.46 1.78 28.16
N ALA A 216 -0.56 1.59 29.13
CA ALA A 216 -0.53 2.39 30.36
C ALA A 216 -0.30 3.88 30.07
N GLU A 217 0.55 4.17 29.10
CA GLU A 217 0.92 5.51 28.63
C GLU A 217 -0.05 6.06 27.55
N SER A 218 -1.28 5.53 27.48
CA SER A 218 -2.21 5.91 26.41
C SER A 218 -2.54 7.40 26.42
N ALA A 219 -2.61 8.05 27.58
CA ALA A 219 -2.92 9.48 27.66
C ALA A 219 -1.80 10.32 27.02
N GLU A 220 -0.55 10.01 27.38
CA GLU A 220 0.65 10.65 26.85
C GLU A 220 0.82 10.41 25.35
N ILE A 221 0.51 9.19 24.87
CA ILE A 221 0.54 8.84 23.44
C ILE A 221 -0.43 9.72 22.65
N HIS A 222 -1.66 9.87 23.12
CA HIS A 222 -2.65 10.69 22.42
C HIS A 222 -2.27 12.19 22.48
N GLU A 223 -1.77 12.68 23.61
CA GLU A 223 -1.24 14.04 23.70
C GLU A 223 -0.07 14.27 22.73
N GLN A 224 0.81 13.27 22.58
CA GLN A 224 1.92 13.34 21.64
C GLN A 224 1.44 13.31 20.18
N VAL A 225 0.38 12.56 19.85
CA VAL A 225 -0.26 12.64 18.53
C VAL A 225 -0.76 14.06 18.27
N ASP A 226 -1.45 14.69 19.23
CA ASP A 226 -1.95 16.06 19.06
C ASP A 226 -0.80 17.06 18.85
N ARG A 227 0.30 16.92 19.61
CA ARG A 227 1.52 17.72 19.42
C ARG A 227 2.11 17.52 18.02
N MET A 228 2.14 16.27 17.55
CA MET A 228 2.61 15.96 16.19
C MET A 228 1.72 16.61 15.13
N SER A 229 0.40 16.43 15.22
CA SER A 229 -0.57 16.99 14.27
C SER A 229 -0.50 18.51 14.20
N LYS A 230 -0.47 19.21 15.34
CA LYS A 230 -0.30 20.68 15.38
C LYS A 230 0.96 21.12 14.67
N ARG A 231 2.09 20.47 14.96
CA ARG A 231 3.37 20.82 14.35
C ARG A 231 3.39 20.55 12.84
N ILE A 232 2.72 19.48 12.39
CA ILE A 232 2.51 19.16 10.98
C ILE A 232 1.69 20.25 10.29
N ILE A 233 0.60 20.72 10.89
CA ILE A 233 -0.23 21.79 10.32
C ILE A 233 0.58 23.09 10.23
N GLU A 234 1.32 23.45 11.28
CA GLU A 234 2.14 24.67 11.32
C GLU A 234 3.29 24.67 10.31
N HIS A 235 3.92 23.52 10.05
CA HIS A 235 5.16 23.44 9.27
C HIS A 235 5.00 22.76 7.90
N GLY A 236 3.90 22.05 7.68
CA GLY A 236 3.67 21.20 6.50
C GLY A 236 3.63 21.97 5.18
N HIS A 237 3.25 23.25 5.22
CA HIS A 237 3.26 24.16 4.07
C HIS A 237 4.64 24.35 3.43
N LYS A 238 5.74 24.03 4.15
CA LYS A 238 7.11 24.10 3.62
C LYS A 238 7.47 22.96 2.66
N ILE A 239 6.58 21.98 2.50
CA ILE A 239 6.85 20.68 1.87
C ILE A 239 5.76 20.36 0.85
N ILE A 240 4.51 20.46 1.29
CA ILE A 240 3.33 20.34 0.43
C ILE A 240 2.82 21.75 0.23
N GLU A 241 2.70 22.21 -1.01
CA GLU A 241 2.34 23.59 -1.39
C GLU A 241 1.07 24.09 -0.67
N HIS A 242 0.18 23.17 -0.27
CA HIS A 242 -1.09 23.45 0.40
C HIS A 242 -1.14 23.06 1.89
N GLY A 243 -0.04 22.60 2.47
CA GLY A 243 0.01 22.00 3.81
C GLY A 243 -0.65 20.63 3.89
N HIS A 244 -0.61 20.00 5.07
CA HIS A 244 -1.36 18.76 5.31
C HIS A 244 -2.85 19.08 5.45
N LYS A 245 -3.69 18.28 4.79
CA LYS A 245 -5.14 18.31 4.93
C LYS A 245 -5.62 16.90 5.24
N TYR A 246 -6.46 16.78 6.26
CA TYR A 246 -7.09 15.53 6.62
C TYR A 246 -7.99 15.02 5.47
N ASP A 247 -7.75 13.79 5.01
CA ASP A 247 -8.49 13.19 3.90
C ASP A 247 -9.59 12.24 4.39
N ALA A 248 -10.83 12.74 4.41
CA ALA A 248 -12.01 12.00 4.84
C ALA A 248 -12.35 10.79 3.95
N SER A 249 -11.78 10.67 2.75
CA SER A 249 -11.99 9.51 1.88
C SER A 249 -11.46 8.20 2.49
N TRP A 250 -10.56 8.29 3.48
CA TRP A 250 -10.04 7.13 4.22
C TRP A 250 -10.90 6.70 5.41
N ILE A 251 -11.98 7.42 5.69
CA ILE A 251 -12.95 7.06 6.73
C ILE A 251 -14.00 6.14 6.11
N VAL A 252 -13.95 4.85 6.46
CA VAL A 252 -14.77 3.80 5.82
C VAL A 252 -16.21 3.72 6.33
N ARG A 253 -16.60 4.57 7.29
CA ARG A 253 -17.94 4.58 7.88
C ARG A 253 -18.52 6.00 7.91
N PRO A 254 -19.83 6.16 8.10
CA PRO A 254 -20.40 7.46 8.41
C PRO A 254 -19.73 8.07 9.65
N ILE A 255 -19.51 9.38 9.61
CA ILE A 255 -18.98 10.16 10.73
C ILE A 255 -20.16 10.49 11.64
N GLU A 256 -20.04 10.16 12.93
CA GLU A 256 -21.08 10.48 13.90
C GLU A 256 -21.07 11.99 14.24
N PRO A 257 -22.20 12.57 14.70
CA PRO A 257 -22.30 14.01 14.94
C PRO A 257 -21.28 14.60 15.93
N ASP A 258 -20.76 13.79 16.85
CA ASP A 258 -19.77 14.15 17.86
C ASP A 258 -18.32 13.91 17.43
N GLU A 259 -18.10 13.38 16.22
CA GLU A 259 -16.78 13.06 15.69
C GLU A 259 -16.30 14.08 14.65
N THR A 260 -14.98 14.27 14.61
CA THR A 260 -14.33 15.06 13.55
C THR A 260 -13.43 14.17 12.70
N ILE A 261 -13.21 14.56 11.45
CA ILE A 261 -12.27 13.89 10.54
C ILE A 261 -10.88 13.79 11.20
N GLU A 262 -10.44 14.88 11.82
CA GLU A 262 -9.18 14.96 12.56
C GLU A 262 -9.13 13.91 13.67
N THR A 263 -10.12 13.86 14.57
CA THR A 263 -10.13 12.90 15.69
C THR A 263 -10.10 11.45 15.20
N LEU A 264 -10.76 11.17 14.07
CA LEU A 264 -10.79 9.84 13.46
C LEU A 264 -9.43 9.44 12.88
N LEU A 265 -8.83 10.29 12.06
CA LEU A 265 -7.55 10.01 11.40
C LEU A 265 -6.36 10.05 12.36
N CYS A 266 -6.37 10.95 13.35
CA CYS A 266 -5.36 11.00 14.41
C CYS A 266 -5.31 9.70 15.23
N GLY A 267 -6.43 9.00 15.35
CA GLY A 267 -6.50 7.71 16.04
C GLY A 267 -5.93 6.53 15.27
N HIS A 268 -5.46 6.70 14.04
CA HIS A 268 -4.87 5.58 13.28
C HIS A 268 -3.64 4.98 14.00
N SER A 269 -3.52 3.65 13.91
CA SER A 269 -2.52 2.87 14.65
C SER A 269 -1.08 3.30 14.37
N GLU A 270 -0.83 3.79 13.16
CA GLU A 270 0.41 4.30 12.63
C GLU A 270 0.86 5.55 13.37
N ARG A 271 -0.09 6.48 13.61
CA ARG A 271 0.17 7.73 14.31
C ARG A 271 0.43 7.46 15.80
N LEU A 272 -0.34 6.55 16.41
CA LEU A 272 -0.10 6.10 17.78
C LEU A 272 1.29 5.46 17.93
N ALA A 273 1.69 4.60 16.98
CA ALA A 273 3.01 3.98 16.98
C ALA A 273 4.15 5.01 16.85
N MET A 274 4.04 5.99 15.94
CA MET A 274 5.02 7.07 15.82
C MET A 274 5.09 7.92 17.09
N ALA A 275 3.94 8.27 17.67
CA ALA A 275 3.87 9.06 18.91
C ALA A 275 4.53 8.33 20.09
N ALA A 276 4.31 7.02 20.22
CA ALA A 276 4.94 6.20 21.25
C ALA A 276 6.48 6.23 21.16
N HIS A 277 7.05 6.22 19.93
CA HIS A 277 8.50 6.40 19.74
C HIS A 277 9.00 7.74 20.28
N PHE A 278 8.29 8.85 19.99
CA PHE A 278 8.71 10.18 20.43
C PHE A 278 8.58 10.42 21.94
N ILE A 279 7.74 9.64 22.63
CA ILE A 279 7.63 9.67 24.10
C ILE A 279 8.86 9.04 24.75
N HIS A 280 9.26 7.86 24.28
CA HIS A 280 10.40 7.12 24.84
C HIS A 280 11.74 7.71 24.40
N ASN A 281 11.81 8.21 23.17
CA ASN A 281 13.00 8.85 22.63
C ASN A 281 12.59 10.13 21.88
N ARG A 282 12.92 11.30 22.45
CA ARG A 282 12.55 12.61 21.85
C ARG A 282 13.14 12.87 20.47
N LYS A 283 14.24 12.19 20.11
CA LYS A 283 14.94 12.34 18.83
C LYS A 283 15.40 10.97 18.31
N PRO A 284 14.47 10.08 17.94
CA PRO A 284 14.82 8.80 17.38
C PRO A 284 15.52 9.02 16.04
N LYS A 285 16.64 8.34 15.81
CA LYS A 285 17.34 8.40 14.52
C LYS A 285 16.56 7.68 13.41
N ARG A 286 15.88 6.59 13.80
CA ARG A 286 15.10 5.76 12.90
C ARG A 286 13.92 5.13 13.65
N ILE A 287 12.76 5.12 13.01
CA ILE A 287 11.57 4.37 13.45
C ILE A 287 11.33 3.24 12.46
N GLN A 288 11.01 2.04 12.96
CA GLN A 288 10.59 0.93 12.12
C GLN A 288 9.28 0.35 12.63
N MET A 289 8.30 0.22 11.74
CA MET A 289 6.99 -0.32 12.06
C MET A 289 6.51 -1.25 10.97
N THR A 290 5.68 -2.23 11.34
CA THR A 290 5.04 -3.19 10.42
C THR A 290 3.56 -3.19 10.66
N MET A 291 2.77 -3.24 9.60
CA MET A 291 1.32 -3.30 9.65
C MET A 291 0.77 -4.44 8.79
N ASN A 292 -0.41 -4.92 9.16
CA ASN A 292 -1.09 -6.01 8.44
C ASN A 292 -1.98 -5.54 7.29
N LEU A 293 -2.29 -4.24 7.23
CA LEU A 293 -3.04 -3.62 6.14
C LEU A 293 -2.10 -2.72 5.33
N ARG A 294 -2.57 -2.29 4.16
CA ARG A 294 -1.89 -1.23 3.40
C ARG A 294 -1.98 0.09 4.17
N ILE A 295 -0.91 0.88 4.19
CA ILE A 295 -0.95 2.22 4.79
C ILE A 295 -1.96 3.09 4.03
N CYS A 296 -2.81 3.82 4.75
CA CYS A 296 -3.75 4.75 4.11
C CYS A 296 -3.01 5.99 3.58
N GLY A 297 -3.60 6.67 2.59
CA GLY A 297 -3.02 7.86 1.96
C GLY A 297 -2.69 8.96 2.97
N ASP A 298 -3.62 9.26 3.88
CA ASP A 298 -3.41 10.26 4.94
C ASP A 298 -2.26 9.89 5.89
N CYS A 299 -2.18 8.64 6.37
CA CYS A 299 -1.05 8.19 7.21
C CYS A 299 0.28 8.22 6.44
N HIS A 300 0.27 7.89 5.15
CA HIS A 300 1.45 7.96 4.31
C HIS A 300 1.98 9.40 4.19
N GLU A 301 1.09 10.37 3.93
CA GLU A 301 1.44 11.79 3.90
C GLU A 301 1.94 12.30 5.25
N VAL A 302 1.25 11.95 6.34
CA VAL A 302 1.70 12.31 7.69
C VAL A 302 3.08 11.72 7.98
N THR A 303 3.35 10.49 7.57
CA THR A 303 4.66 9.87 7.80
C THR A 303 5.79 10.58 7.03
N LYS A 304 5.54 11.03 5.78
CA LYS A 304 6.46 11.91 5.03
C LYS A 304 6.78 13.18 5.82
N LEU A 305 5.75 13.85 6.34
CA LEU A 305 5.88 15.10 7.07
C LEU A 305 6.58 14.91 8.43
N VAL A 306 6.29 13.81 9.12
CA VAL A 306 7.00 13.46 10.37
C VAL A 306 8.47 13.24 10.10
N ALA A 307 8.83 12.48 9.05
CA ALA A 307 10.23 12.21 8.72
C ALA A 307 11.04 13.50 8.50
N LEU A 308 10.46 14.47 7.78
CA LEU A 308 11.08 15.78 7.52
C LEU A 308 11.05 16.72 8.75
N ILE A 309 9.92 16.88 9.43
CA ILE A 309 9.81 17.84 10.56
C ILE A 309 10.62 17.37 11.77
N TYR A 310 10.62 16.07 12.04
CA TYR A 310 11.30 15.48 13.19
C TYR A 310 12.72 14.99 12.88
N GLN A 311 13.13 15.05 11.61
CA GLN A 311 14.45 14.61 11.15
C GLN A 311 14.74 13.17 11.58
N CYS A 312 13.81 12.27 11.26
CA CYS A 312 13.88 10.85 11.59
C CYS A 312 13.57 10.01 10.34
N ASP A 313 14.44 9.07 9.99
CA ASP A 313 14.09 8.09 8.95
C ASP A 313 12.99 7.16 9.46
N ILE A 314 11.96 6.91 8.67
CA ILE A 314 10.87 6.01 9.05
C ILE A 314 10.75 4.91 8.00
N VAL A 315 10.77 3.65 8.46
CA VAL A 315 10.52 2.49 7.61
C VAL A 315 9.22 1.84 8.01
N VAL A 316 8.26 1.83 7.09
CA VAL A 316 6.95 1.21 7.29
C VAL A 316 6.84 0.03 6.34
N ARG A 317 6.74 -1.18 6.89
CA ARG A 317 6.33 -2.34 6.12
C ARG A 317 4.82 -2.49 6.21
N ASP A 318 4.13 -2.31 5.10
CA ASP A 318 2.70 -2.58 5.00
C ASP A 318 2.42 -3.96 4.38
N ALA A 319 1.15 -4.25 4.10
CA ALA A 319 0.73 -5.52 3.49
C ALA A 319 1.39 -5.80 2.13
N ASN A 320 1.79 -4.77 1.39
CA ASN A 320 2.19 -4.84 -0.01
C ASN A 320 3.63 -4.36 -0.26
N HIS A 321 4.14 -3.44 0.56
CA HIS A 321 5.37 -2.68 0.33
C HIS A 321 6.15 -2.38 1.60
N ILE A 322 7.39 -1.98 1.41
CA ILE A 322 8.25 -1.36 2.41
C ILE A 322 8.51 0.07 1.96
N HIS A 323 7.90 0.99 2.68
CA HIS A 323 8.02 2.43 2.48
C HIS A 323 9.22 2.95 3.27
N HIS A 324 10.13 3.66 2.59
CA HIS A 324 11.24 4.38 3.21
C HIS A 324 10.96 5.86 3.16
N PHE A 325 10.50 6.42 4.26
CA PHE A 325 10.28 7.86 4.42
C PHE A 325 11.59 8.51 4.88
N ARG A 326 12.14 9.34 4.00
CA ARG A 326 13.46 9.97 4.15
C ARG A 326 13.35 11.34 4.79
N LEU A 327 14.48 11.82 5.29
CA LEU A 327 14.62 13.14 5.94
C LEU A 327 14.22 14.33 5.05
N ASN A 328 14.14 14.14 3.73
CA ASN A 328 13.69 15.14 2.77
C ASN A 328 12.16 15.10 2.51
N GLY A 329 11.41 14.28 3.26
CA GLY A 329 9.96 14.17 3.12
C GLY A 329 9.51 13.31 1.93
N GLN A 330 10.42 12.61 1.25
CA GLN A 330 10.09 11.70 0.16
C GLN A 330 9.93 10.26 0.68
N CYS A 331 9.08 9.50 0.00
CA CYS A 331 8.96 8.06 0.21
C CYS A 331 9.58 7.30 -0.98
N SER A 332 10.16 6.13 -0.72
CA SER A 332 10.69 5.24 -1.78
C SER A 332 9.65 4.79 -2.81
N CYS A 333 8.34 4.86 -2.50
CA CYS A 333 7.28 4.56 -3.45
C CYS A 333 7.01 5.70 -4.45
N GLN A 334 7.62 6.88 -4.27
CA GLN A 334 7.40 8.07 -5.12
C GLN A 334 5.92 8.48 -5.25
N ASP A 335 5.14 8.27 -4.18
CA ASP A 335 3.68 8.46 -4.16
C ASP A 335 2.90 7.59 -5.17
N TYR A 336 3.57 6.56 -5.72
CA TYR A 336 3.00 5.54 -6.58
C TYR A 336 2.71 4.28 -5.76
N PHE A 337 1.58 4.26 -5.04
CA PHE A 337 1.21 3.13 -4.16
C PHE A 337 -0.31 2.87 -4.14
#